data_AF-A0AB37VEQ8-F1
#
_entry.id   AF-A0AB37VEQ8-F1
#
_cell.length_a   1.000
_cell.length_b   1.000
_cell.length_c   1.000
_cell.angle_alpha   90.00
_cell.angle_beta   90.00
_cell.angle_gamma   90.00
#
_symmetry.space_group_name_H-M   'P 1'
#
loop_
_entity.id
_entity.type
_entity.pdbx_description
1 polymer ?
#
loop_
_entity_poly.entity_id
_entity_poly.type
_entity_poly.pdbx_seq_one_letter_code
_entity_poly.pdbx_strand_id
1 'polypeptide(L)'
;MMSGLDGGNFILSSMAKERVRSGLLDRATIQGSKGEYTVIFDGSEWEGKPLVLCSSRHPYEARVFKSIDGAAAELLRIGLSEASIKNTTKSNDK
;
A
#
# COMPACT_ATOMS: atom_id res chain seq x y z
N MET A 1 -1.06 -19.18 -6.61
CA MET A 1 -1.61 -18.18 -5.67
C MET A 1 -0.47 -17.70 -4.79
N MET A 2 -0.09 -16.43 -4.89
CA MET A 2 0.66 -15.73 -3.85
C MET A 2 0.15 -14.31 -3.79
N SER A 3 -0.57 -14.00 -2.71
CA SER A 3 -1.01 -12.64 -2.39
C SER A 3 -0.90 -12.45 -0.89
N GLY A 4 -0.36 -11.30 -0.50
CA GLY A 4 -0.23 -10.89 0.89
C GLY A 4 0.27 -11.94 1.90
N LEU A 5 -0.06 -11.67 3.16
CA LEU A 5 -0.02 -12.60 4.27
C LEU A 5 -1.13 -13.64 4.09
N ASP A 6 -0.77 -14.92 4.14
CA ASP A 6 -1.67 -16.08 4.09
C ASP A 6 -2.65 -16.11 2.90
N GLY A 7 -2.25 -15.59 1.73
CA GLY A 7 -3.13 -15.52 0.55
C GLY A 7 -4.08 -14.31 0.56
N GLY A 8 -4.05 -13.47 1.59
CA GLY A 8 -4.86 -12.27 1.71
C GLY A 8 -4.37 -11.08 0.87
N ASN A 9 -5.00 -9.92 1.07
CA ASN A 9 -4.65 -8.70 0.35
C ASN A 9 -3.63 -7.83 1.09
N PHE A 10 -3.24 -8.17 2.32
CA PHE A 10 -2.31 -7.38 3.10
C PHE A 10 -0.87 -7.80 2.88
N ILE A 11 0.03 -6.86 2.61
CA ILE A 11 1.46 -7.15 2.40
C ILE A 11 2.33 -6.41 3.40
N LEU A 12 3.31 -7.12 3.99
CA LEU A 12 4.31 -6.50 4.86
C LEU A 12 5.31 -5.70 4.02
N SER A 13 5.87 -4.62 4.59
CA SER A 13 6.88 -3.81 3.90
C SER A 13 8.11 -4.60 3.43
N SER A 14 8.52 -5.66 4.16
CA SER A 14 9.63 -6.53 3.74
C SER A 14 9.27 -7.31 2.47
N MET A 15 8.08 -7.91 2.42
CA MET A 15 7.60 -8.64 1.24
C MET A 15 7.38 -7.69 0.06
N ALA A 16 6.81 -6.51 0.30
CA ALA A 16 6.65 -5.48 -0.72
C ALA A 16 8.01 -5.08 -1.31
N LYS A 17 9.04 -4.94 -0.47
CA LYS A 17 10.40 -4.57 -0.93
C LYS A 17 11.01 -5.63 -1.84
N GLU A 18 10.86 -6.90 -1.49
CA GLU A 18 11.33 -8.00 -2.33
C GLU A 18 10.60 -8.02 -3.69
N ARG A 19 9.28 -7.77 -3.70
CA ARG A 19 8.47 -7.73 -4.92
C ARG A 19 8.73 -6.51 -5.79
N VAL A 20 9.04 -5.36 -5.19
CA VAL A 20 9.51 -4.18 -5.93
C VAL A 20 10.87 -4.49 -6.57
N ARG A 21 11.78 -5.11 -5.83
CA ARG A 21 13.11 -5.49 -6.37
C ARG A 21 13.02 -6.49 -7.52
N SER A 22 12.03 -7.40 -7.51
CA SER A 22 11.81 -8.34 -8.61
C SER A 22 10.95 -7.79 -9.75
N GLY A 23 10.48 -6.54 -9.66
CA GLY A 23 9.62 -5.90 -10.67
C GLY A 23 8.16 -6.38 -10.66
N LEU A 24 7.73 -7.13 -9.64
CA LEU A 24 6.35 -7.62 -9.51
C LEU A 24 5.39 -6.55 -8.99
N LEU A 25 5.92 -5.60 -8.20
CA LEU A 25 5.21 -4.39 -7.80
C LEU A 25 5.96 -3.18 -8.35
N ASP A 26 5.36 -2.48 -9.30
CA ASP A 26 5.95 -1.32 -9.98
C ASP A 26 5.12 -0.05 -9.82
N ARG A 27 3.90 -0.16 -9.28
CA ARG A 27 2.95 0.94 -9.09
C ARG A 27 2.31 0.90 -7.72
N ALA A 28 2.13 2.09 -7.15
CA ALA A 28 1.41 2.29 -5.91
C ALA A 28 0.52 3.53 -5.97
N THR A 29 -0.57 3.49 -5.22
CA THR A 29 -1.46 4.61 -4.94
C THR A 29 -1.46 4.90 -3.45
N ILE A 30 -1.17 6.14 -3.08
CA ILE A 30 -1.44 6.69 -1.74
C ILE A 30 -2.89 7.16 -1.74
N GLN A 31 -3.76 6.46 -1.01
CA GLN A 31 -5.18 6.77 -0.96
C GLN A 31 -5.58 7.24 0.44
N GLY A 32 -6.45 8.26 0.53
CA GLY A 32 -7.06 8.62 1.81
C GLY A 32 -7.36 10.10 1.96
N SER A 33 -7.48 10.53 3.21
CA SER A 33 -7.80 11.92 3.59
C SER A 33 -6.84 12.41 4.67
N LYS A 34 -6.86 13.72 4.97
CA LYS A 34 -5.93 14.33 5.93
C LYS A 34 -5.90 13.56 7.26
N GLY A 35 -4.73 13.04 7.62
CA GLY A 35 -4.51 12.28 8.86
C GLY A 35 -4.71 10.76 8.75
N GLU A 36 -5.23 10.28 7.61
CA GLU A 36 -5.59 8.89 7.35
C GLU A 36 -5.30 8.52 5.89
N TYR A 37 -4.04 8.18 5.61
CA TYR A 37 -3.59 7.70 4.30
C TYR A 37 -3.15 6.24 4.35
N THR A 38 -3.44 5.48 3.30
CA THR A 38 -2.98 4.10 3.13
C THR A 38 -2.21 3.96 1.82
N VAL A 39 -1.38 2.92 1.72
CA VAL A 39 -0.64 2.59 0.51
C VAL A 39 -1.25 1.33 -0.09
N ILE A 40 -1.61 1.43 -1.36
CA ILE A 40 -2.20 0.36 -2.16
C ILE A 40 -1.27 0.10 -3.34
N PHE A 41 -0.86 -1.14 -3.54
CA PHE A 41 -0.06 -1.55 -4.68
C PHE A 41 -0.95 -2.17 -5.74
N ASP A 42 -0.74 -1.75 -6.99
CA ASP A 42 -1.39 -2.37 -8.14
C ASP A 42 -0.62 -3.64 -8.48
N GLY A 43 -1.12 -4.78 -8.02
CA GLY A 43 -0.52 -6.07 -8.28
C GLY A 43 -1.20 -6.76 -9.46
N SER A 44 -0.45 -7.06 -10.52
CA SER A 44 -0.89 -8.03 -11.54
C SER A 44 -0.95 -9.46 -10.96
N GLU A 45 -0.19 -9.73 -9.89
CA GLU A 45 -0.04 -11.06 -9.28
C GLU A 45 -1.21 -11.54 -8.42
N TRP A 46 -2.10 -10.65 -7.97
CA TRP A 46 -3.25 -11.05 -7.13
C TRP A 46 -4.57 -11.02 -7.91
N GLU A 47 -4.65 -11.72 -9.04
CA GLU A 47 -5.88 -11.77 -9.87
C GLU A 47 -6.37 -10.35 -10.28
N GLY A 48 -5.46 -9.39 -10.40
CA GLY A 48 -5.79 -7.97 -10.64
C GLY A 48 -6.38 -7.23 -9.44
N LYS A 49 -6.42 -7.84 -8.26
CA LYS A 49 -6.85 -7.20 -7.02
C LYS A 49 -5.67 -6.48 -6.33
N PRO A 50 -5.90 -5.35 -5.66
CA PRO A 50 -4.84 -4.54 -5.08
C PRO A 50 -4.29 -5.10 -3.76
N LEU A 51 -2.99 -4.97 -3.52
CA LEU A 51 -2.39 -5.30 -2.22
C LEU A 51 -2.29 -4.07 -1.34
N VAL A 52 -2.66 -4.19 -0.07
CA VAL A 52 -2.66 -3.10 0.91
C VAL A 52 -1.47 -3.26 1.84
N LEU A 53 -0.68 -2.20 2.00
CA LEU A 53 0.46 -2.23 2.91
C LEU A 53 -0.04 -2.38 4.36
N CYS A 54 0.55 -3.30 5.11
CA CYS A 54 0.32 -3.48 6.54
C CYS A 54 1.63 -3.38 7.35
N SER A 55 1.53 -3.43 8.67
CA SER A 55 2.69 -3.44 9.56
C SER A 55 2.85 -4.81 10.22
N SER A 56 4.07 -5.16 10.63
CA SER A 56 4.31 -6.42 11.35
C SER A 56 3.64 -6.47 12.73
N ARG A 57 3.34 -5.32 13.34
CA ARG A 57 2.65 -5.23 14.64
C ARG A 57 1.15 -5.41 14.52
N HIS A 58 0.60 -5.03 13.37
CA HIS A 58 -0.82 -5.14 13.04
C HIS A 58 -0.93 -5.79 11.65
N PRO A 59 -0.60 -7.09 11.54
CA PRO A 59 -0.83 -7.82 10.32
C PRO A 59 -2.34 -7.86 10.05
N TYR A 60 -2.73 -7.93 8.78
CA TYR A 60 -4.13 -7.92 8.34
C TYR A 60 -4.91 -6.61 8.57
N GLU A 61 -4.21 -5.53 8.92
CA GLU A 61 -4.79 -4.18 8.97
C GLU A 61 -4.01 -3.23 8.06
N ALA A 62 -4.73 -2.29 7.44
CA ALA A 62 -4.09 -1.29 6.60
C ALA A 62 -3.18 -0.40 7.45
N ARG A 63 -1.92 -0.26 7.04
CA ARG A 63 -1.01 0.69 7.68
C ARG A 63 -1.45 2.11 7.35
N VAL A 64 -1.83 2.86 8.38
CA VAL A 64 -2.27 4.25 8.25
C VAL A 64 -1.09 5.20 8.47
N PHE A 65 -0.93 6.14 7.55
CA PHE A 65 0.03 7.23 7.59
C PHE A 65 -0.70 8.54 7.88
N LYS A 66 -0.10 9.40 8.73
CA LYS A 66 -0.67 10.71 9.08
C LYS A 66 -0.53 11.75 7.96
N SER A 67 0.39 11.53 7.03
CA SER A 67 0.66 12.41 5.89
C SER A 67 1.02 11.61 4.64
N ILE A 68 0.85 12.24 3.48
CA ILE A 68 1.32 11.74 2.20
C ILE A 68 2.84 11.54 2.24
N ASP A 69 3.59 12.49 2.81
CA ASP A 69 5.05 12.41 2.92
C ASP A 69 5.50 11.17 3.70
N GLY A 70 4.79 10.82 4.78
CA GLY A 70 5.09 9.62 5.56
C GLY A 70 4.87 8.33 4.76
N ALA A 71 3.81 8.30 3.92
CA ALA A 71 3.55 7.19 3.02
C ALA A 71 4.57 7.13 1.88
N ALA A 72 4.94 8.26 1.30
CA ALA A 72 5.94 8.38 0.24
C ALA A 72 7.35 7.97 0.73
N ALA A 73 7.74 8.38 1.94
CA ALA A 73 9.01 7.96 2.54
C ALA A 73 9.08 6.44 2.73
N GLU A 74 7.97 5.79 3.08
CA GLU A 74 7.91 4.33 3.16
C GLU A 74 8.03 3.67 1.78
N LEU A 75 7.37 4.21 0.75
CA LEU A 75 7.48 3.72 -0.62
C LEU A 75 8.92 3.82 -1.14
N LEU A 76 9.59 4.96 -0.90
CA LEU A 76 11.00 5.15 -1.22
C LEU A 76 11.88 4.13 -0.51
N ARG A 77 11.63 3.86 0.78
CA ARG A 77 12.36 2.85 1.57
C ARG A 77 12.21 1.43 1.02
N ILE A 78 11.06 1.14 0.41
CA ILE A 78 10.71 -0.14 -0.22
C ILE A 78 11.27 -0.22 -1.66
N GLY A 79 11.66 0.91 -2.26
CA GLY A 79 12.28 0.99 -3.59
C GLY A 79 11.38 1.52 -4.70
N LEU A 80 10.19 2.03 -4.36
CA LEU A 80 9.27 2.66 -5.30
C LEU A 80 9.48 4.19 -5.28
N SER A 81 9.94 4.73 -6.41
CA SER A 81 10.22 6.16 -6.59
C SER A 81 9.01 6.99 -6.99
N GLU A 82 7.95 6.34 -7.48
CA GLU A 82 6.76 7.00 -8.00
C GLU A 82 5.49 6.39 -7.41
N ALA A 83 4.49 7.24 -7.19
CA ALA A 83 3.17 6.81 -6.72
C ALA A 83 2.09 7.80 -7.16
N SER A 84 0.89 7.29 -7.43
CA SER A 84 -0.30 8.10 -7.63
C SER A 84 -0.87 8.54 -6.28
N ILE A 85 -1.54 9.70 -6.24
CA ILE A 85 -2.24 10.17 -5.04
C ILE A 85 -3.74 10.24 -5.36
N LYS A 86 -4.55 9.59 -4.52
CA LYS A 86 -6.01 9.63 -4.60
C LYS A 86 -6.60 10.15 -3.29
N ASN A 87 -6.92 11.44 -3.27
CA ASN A 87 -7.63 12.04 -2.14
C ASN A 87 -9.09 11.58 -2.12
N THR A 88 -9.52 11.00 -1.01
CA THR A 88 -10.93 10.67 -0.75
C THR A 88 -11.51 11.76 0.14
N THR A 89 -12.48 12.51 -0.35
CA THR A 89 -13.35 13.30 0.54
C THR A 89 -14.24 12.32 1.29
N LYS A 90 -14.25 12.33 2.63
CA LYS A 90 -15.34 11.68 3.38
C LYS A 90 -16.63 12.32 2.86
N SER A 91 -17.53 11.54 2.24
CA SER A 91 -18.86 12.06 1.93
C SER A 91 -19.47 12.46 3.26
N ASN A 92 -19.74 13.75 3.42
CA ASN A 92 -20.52 14.24 4.53
C ASN A 92 -21.98 13.87 4.20
N ASP A 93 -22.32 12.60 4.33
CA ASP A 93 -23.71 12.17 4.35
C ASP A 93 -24.29 12.69 5.66
N LYS A 94 -24.97 13.82 5.54
CA LYS A 94 -25.65 14.57 6.60
C LYS A 94 -27.04 13.99 6.84
#